data_AF-A0A8R1EFK3-F1
#
_entry.id   AF-A0A8R1EFK3-F1
#
_cell.length_a   1.000
_cell.length_b   1.000
_cell.length_c   1.000
_cell.angle_alpha   90.00
_cell.angle_beta   90.00
_cell.angle_gamma   90.00
#
_symmetry.space_group_name_H-M   'P 1'
#
loop_
_entity.id
_entity.type
_entity.pdbx_description
1 polymer ?
#
loop_
_entity_poly.entity_id
_entity_poly.type
_entity_poly.pdbx_seq_one_letter_code
_entity_poly.pdbx_strand_id
1 'polypeptide(L)'
;MVQKFLSRITNKSFGPTNAFEEQIKWTSDGKQWEYPIDNEFRMGEESNISFIDHVFLERHLPSLGIPKTGPIAHFMHLVCVGLSKNPYMTAAKKREHLTWFADYFNTEKQKLVHKLHEQEQIAAQNAL
;
A
#
# COMPACT_ATOMS: atom_id res chain seq x y z
N MET A 1 15.68 -6.37 -36.49
CA MET A 1 16.05 -7.80 -36.51
C MET A 1 17.52 -8.02 -36.87
N VAL A 2 18.06 -7.30 -37.86
CA VAL A 2 19.47 -7.36 -38.30
C VAL A 2 20.49 -6.97 -37.21
N GLN A 3 20.17 -5.96 -36.38
CA GLN A 3 21.09 -5.45 -35.35
C GLN A 3 21.38 -6.44 -34.21
N LYS A 4 20.36 -7.21 -33.78
CA LYS A 4 20.49 -8.29 -32.79
C LYS A 4 21.22 -9.53 -33.35
N PHE A 5 21.25 -9.67 -34.68
CA PHE A 5 21.92 -10.79 -35.36
C PHE A 5 23.41 -10.48 -35.59
N LEU A 6 23.73 -9.24 -35.99
CA LEU A 6 25.12 -8.77 -36.11
C LEU A 6 25.84 -8.77 -34.75
N SER A 7 25.17 -8.36 -33.67
CA SER A 7 25.73 -8.42 -32.31
C SER A 7 26.02 -9.84 -31.82
N ARG A 8 25.37 -10.87 -32.39
CA ARG A 8 25.61 -12.29 -32.06
C ARG A 8 26.80 -12.89 -32.81
N ILE A 9 27.12 -12.39 -34.00
CA ILE A 9 28.20 -12.94 -34.84
C ILE A 9 29.56 -12.35 -34.45
N THR A 10 29.60 -11.08 -34.04
CA THR A 10 30.85 -10.42 -33.61
C THR A 10 31.18 -10.64 -32.13
N ASN A 11 30.19 -11.01 -31.30
CA ASN A 11 30.36 -11.30 -29.87
C ASN A 11 30.42 -12.81 -29.59
N LYS A 12 31.22 -13.56 -30.35
CA LYS A 12 31.75 -14.86 -29.90
C LYS A 12 32.97 -14.59 -29.00
N SER A 13 32.77 -13.83 -27.92
CA SER A 13 33.79 -13.70 -26.88
C SER A 13 33.88 -15.03 -26.13
N PHE A 14 35.09 -15.49 -25.84
CA PHE A 14 35.40 -16.74 -25.12
C PHE A 14 35.03 -16.70 -23.62
N GLY A 15 34.05 -15.88 -23.24
CA GLY A 15 33.79 -15.50 -21.86
C GLY A 15 34.45 -14.17 -21.49
N PRO A 16 34.19 -13.67 -20.28
CA PRO A 16 34.80 -12.44 -19.80
C PRO A 16 36.33 -12.59 -19.77
N THR A 17 37.03 -11.59 -20.30
CA THR A 17 38.49 -11.57 -20.39
C THR A 17 39.14 -11.21 -19.06
N ASN A 18 38.38 -10.56 -18.16
CA ASN A 18 38.81 -10.11 -16.84
C ASN A 18 37.65 -10.22 -15.83
N ALA A 19 37.96 -10.33 -14.54
CA ALA A 19 37.01 -10.36 -13.44
C ALA A 19 36.09 -9.14 -13.41
N PHE A 20 36.57 -7.96 -13.83
CA PHE A 20 35.70 -6.77 -13.95
C PHE A 20 34.64 -6.92 -15.04
N GLU A 21 34.98 -7.53 -16.18
CA GLU A 21 34.02 -7.79 -17.25
C GLU A 21 32.97 -8.81 -16.80
N GLU A 22 33.38 -9.80 -16.01
CA GLU A 22 32.46 -10.75 -15.38
C GLU A 22 31.49 -10.06 -14.41
N GLN A 23 31.98 -9.17 -13.55
CA GLN A 23 31.14 -8.38 -12.63
C GLN A 23 30.19 -7.45 -13.38
N ILE A 24 30.64 -6.80 -14.46
CA ILE A 24 29.79 -5.96 -15.32
C ILE A 24 28.68 -6.82 -15.94
N LYS A 25 29.02 -8.02 -16.43
CA LYS A 25 28.06 -8.96 -16.99
C LYS A 25 27.07 -9.44 -15.93
N TRP A 26 27.50 -9.79 -14.72
CA TRP A 26 26.60 -10.18 -13.63
C TRP A 26 25.70 -9.05 -13.16
N THR A 27 26.18 -7.81 -13.19
CA THR A 27 25.37 -6.62 -12.91
C THR A 27 24.32 -6.41 -14.00
N SER A 28 24.71 -6.52 -15.27
CA SER A 28 23.79 -6.41 -16.43
C SER A 28 22.75 -7.54 -16.47
N ASP A 29 23.14 -8.75 -16.08
CA ASP A 29 22.28 -9.92 -15.94
C ASP A 29 21.41 -9.87 -14.65
N GLY A 30 21.63 -8.90 -13.75
CA GLY A 30 20.92 -8.74 -12.49
C GLY A 30 21.22 -9.80 -11.42
N LYS A 31 22.35 -10.53 -11.55
CA LYS A 31 22.84 -11.52 -10.58
C LYS A 31 23.61 -10.88 -9.43
N GLN A 32 24.23 -9.73 -9.69
CA GLN A 32 24.96 -8.94 -8.71
C GLN A 32 24.13 -7.73 -8.28
N TRP A 33 24.33 -7.28 -7.05
CA TRP A 33 23.70 -6.07 -6.52
C TRP A 33 24.29 -4.84 -7.22
N GLU A 34 23.44 -3.86 -7.49
CA GLU A 34 23.87 -2.57 -8.02
C GLU A 34 24.52 -1.74 -6.91
N TYR A 35 25.55 -0.97 -7.28
CA TYR A 35 26.29 -0.11 -6.37
C TYR A 35 26.07 1.37 -6.70
N PRO A 36 25.97 2.26 -5.70
CA PRO A 36 26.02 1.99 -4.26
C PRO A 36 24.79 1.18 -3.78
N ILE A 37 24.97 0.40 -2.72
CA ILE A 37 23.92 -0.49 -2.21
C ILE A 37 22.77 0.35 -1.66
N ASP A 38 21.58 0.13 -2.22
CA ASP A 38 20.32 0.70 -1.76
C ASP A 38 19.43 -0.39 -1.16
N ASN A 39 19.00 -0.21 0.09
CA ASN A 39 18.12 -1.16 0.77
C ASN A 39 16.70 -1.19 0.19
N GLU A 40 16.31 -0.13 -0.52
CA GLU A 40 15.01 -0.01 -1.20
C GLU A 40 15.09 -0.44 -2.67
N PHE A 41 16.23 -1.01 -3.08
CA PHE A 41 16.43 -1.48 -4.44
C PHE A 41 15.36 -2.51 -4.82
N ARG A 42 14.64 -2.24 -5.91
CA ARG A 42 13.52 -3.04 -6.40
C ARG A 42 12.36 -3.20 -5.42
N MET A 43 12.06 -2.16 -4.62
CA MET A 43 10.81 -2.05 -3.82
C MET A 43 9.51 -2.16 -4.65
N GLY A 44 9.59 -2.13 -5.98
CA GLY A 44 8.45 -2.31 -6.88
C GLY A 44 7.67 -1.02 -7.10
N GLU A 45 6.38 -1.14 -7.39
CA GLU A 45 5.51 0.00 -7.74
C GLU A 45 5.34 1.00 -6.59
N GLU A 46 5.48 0.55 -5.33
CA GLU A 46 5.33 1.40 -4.14
C GLU A 46 6.38 2.51 -4.07
N SER A 47 7.55 2.32 -4.69
CA SER A 47 8.59 3.34 -4.75
C SER A 47 8.14 4.63 -5.45
N ASN A 48 7.11 4.55 -6.30
CA ASN A 48 6.55 5.69 -7.02
C ASN A 48 5.36 6.33 -6.29
N ILE A 49 4.92 5.77 -5.17
CA ILE A 49 3.73 6.22 -4.43
C ILE A 49 4.14 7.29 -3.42
N SER A 50 3.37 8.38 -3.38
CA SER A 50 3.61 9.46 -2.43
C SER A 50 3.19 9.05 -1.02
N PHE A 51 3.93 9.52 -0.01
CA PHE A 51 3.53 9.37 1.40
C PHE A 51 2.11 9.89 1.67
N ILE A 52 1.64 10.86 0.88
CA ILE A 52 0.29 11.44 1.00
C ILE A 52 -0.77 10.35 0.91
N ASP A 53 -0.59 9.37 0.03
CA ASP A 53 -1.55 8.28 -0.20
C ASP A 53 -1.51 7.22 0.92
N HIS A 54 -0.43 7.14 1.69
CA HIS A 54 -0.34 6.28 2.87
C HIS A 54 -0.88 6.93 4.14
N VAL A 55 -0.71 8.25 4.26
CA VAL A 55 -0.98 8.99 5.50
C VAL A 55 -2.39 9.58 5.50
N PHE A 56 -2.80 10.24 4.42
CA PHE A 56 -4.07 10.99 4.36
C PHE A 56 -5.24 10.16 3.83
N LEU A 57 -5.49 9.02 4.46
CA LEU A 57 -6.54 8.08 4.08
C LEU A 57 -7.97 8.62 4.23
N GLU A 58 -8.16 9.62 5.10
CA GLU A 58 -9.45 10.25 5.37
C GLU A 58 -10.10 10.86 4.13
N ARG A 59 -9.29 11.25 3.13
CA ARG A 59 -9.76 11.81 1.86
C ARG A 59 -10.63 10.82 1.07
N HIS A 60 -10.50 9.53 1.32
CA HIS A 60 -11.26 8.48 0.67
C HIS A 60 -12.56 8.10 1.41
N LEU A 61 -12.73 8.53 2.67
CA LEU A 61 -13.94 8.20 3.45
C LEU A 61 -15.24 8.81 2.87
N PRO A 62 -15.28 10.06 2.38
CA PRO A 62 -16.51 10.66 1.87
C PRO A 62 -17.11 9.93 0.66
N SER A 63 -16.27 9.30 -0.17
CA SER A 63 -16.74 8.52 -1.32
C SER A 63 -17.35 7.17 -0.96
N LEU A 64 -17.15 6.70 0.27
CA LEU A 64 -17.52 5.34 0.71
C LEU A 64 -18.87 5.26 1.43
N GLY A 65 -19.65 6.36 1.47
CA GLY A 65 -20.99 6.35 2.08
C GLY A 65 -20.99 6.18 3.60
N ILE A 66 -19.87 6.45 4.26
CA ILE A 66 -19.72 6.37 5.71
C ILE A 66 -20.29 7.65 6.35
N PRO A 67 -21.06 7.56 7.46
CA PRO A 67 -21.54 8.73 8.18
C PRO A 67 -20.39 9.65 8.60
N LYS A 68 -20.57 10.97 8.48
CA LYS A 68 -19.56 11.97 8.90
C LYS A 68 -19.45 12.13 10.42
N THR A 69 -20.48 11.71 11.15
CA THR A 69 -20.61 11.91 12.59
C THR A 69 -21.11 10.64 13.26
N GLY A 70 -20.83 10.50 14.56
CA GLY A 70 -21.25 9.38 15.38
C GLY A 70 -20.16 8.33 15.61
N PRO A 71 -20.51 7.21 16.27
CA PRO A 71 -19.54 6.20 16.71
C PRO A 71 -18.82 5.52 15.55
N ILE A 72 -19.50 5.32 14.41
CA ILE A 72 -18.89 4.71 13.20
C ILE A 72 -17.83 5.64 12.61
N ALA A 73 -18.09 6.95 12.56
CA ALA A 73 -17.12 7.93 12.07
C ALA A 73 -15.86 7.94 12.95
N HIS A 74 -16.04 7.90 14.27
CA HIS A 74 -14.93 7.84 15.22
C HIS A 74 -14.12 6.55 15.09
N PHE A 75 -14.80 5.41 14.94
CA PHE A 75 -14.15 4.12 14.68
C PHE A 75 -13.34 4.16 13.38
N MET A 76 -13.90 4.67 12.28
CA MET A 76 -13.21 4.77 10.99
C MET A 76 -12.02 5.71 11.04
N HIS A 77 -12.08 6.79 11.83
CA HIS A 77 -10.92 7.64 12.07
C HIS A 77 -9.78 6.85 12.75
N LEU A 78 -10.07 6.03 13.76
CA LEU A 78 -9.07 5.16 14.38
C LEU A 78 -8.49 4.14 13.40
N VAL A 79 -9.32 3.56 12.51
CA VAL A 79 -8.86 2.68 11.43
C VAL A 79 -7.92 3.42 10.49
N CYS A 80 -8.27 4.63 10.04
CA CYS A 80 -7.40 5.46 9.20
C CYS A 80 -6.06 5.78 9.90
N VAL A 81 -6.08 6.16 11.18
CA VAL A 81 -4.87 6.41 11.96
C VAL A 81 -4.02 5.14 12.09
N GLY A 82 -4.63 3.98 12.36
CA GLY A 82 -3.93 2.70 12.43
C GLY A 82 -3.28 2.31 11.10
N LEU A 83 -4.01 2.44 10.00
CA LEU A 83 -3.50 2.17 8.65
C LEU A 83 -2.40 3.15 8.24
N SER A 84 -2.51 4.42 8.64
CA SER A 84 -1.48 5.44 8.33
C SER A 84 -0.11 5.11 8.92
N LYS A 85 -0.10 4.50 10.11
CA LYS A 85 1.11 4.11 10.85
C LYS A 85 1.70 2.77 10.39
N ASN A 86 1.09 2.09 9.43
CA ASN A 86 1.56 0.80 8.95
C ASN A 86 2.50 0.95 7.72
N PRO A 87 3.81 0.65 7.84
CA PRO A 87 4.75 0.67 6.73
C PRO A 87 4.74 -0.61 5.89
N TYR A 88 4.12 -1.69 6.36
CA TYR A 88 4.14 -3.01 5.73
C TYR A 88 3.00 -3.25 4.75
N MET A 89 2.19 -2.22 4.47
CA MET A 89 1.02 -2.31 3.60
C MET A 89 1.07 -1.25 2.51
N THR A 90 0.81 -1.69 1.27
CA THR A 90 0.69 -0.81 0.11
C THR A 90 -0.50 0.13 0.25
N ALA A 91 -0.43 1.30 -0.38
CA ALA A 91 -1.53 2.25 -0.38
C ALA A 91 -2.81 1.64 -0.99
N ALA A 92 -2.67 0.81 -2.03
CA ALA A 92 -3.79 0.10 -2.65
C ALA A 92 -4.50 -0.83 -1.65
N LYS A 93 -3.74 -1.63 -0.90
CA LYS A 93 -4.31 -2.53 0.11
C LYS A 93 -5.00 -1.75 1.24
N LYS A 94 -4.43 -0.62 1.68
CA LYS A 94 -5.09 0.25 2.66
C LYS A 94 -6.45 0.73 2.16
N ARG A 95 -6.57 1.11 0.88
CA ARG A 95 -7.85 1.49 0.26
C ARG A 95 -8.85 0.33 0.21
N GLU A 96 -8.40 -0.87 -0.13
CA GLU A 96 -9.25 -2.08 -0.11
C GLU A 96 -9.85 -2.35 1.28
N HIS A 97 -9.05 -2.17 2.34
CA HIS A 97 -9.56 -2.30 3.72
C HIS A 97 -10.65 -1.26 4.02
N LEU A 98 -10.50 -0.01 3.57
CA LEU A 98 -11.54 1.01 3.74
C LEU A 98 -12.81 0.66 3.00
N THR A 99 -12.71 0.16 1.76
CA THR A 99 -13.85 -0.32 0.99
C THR A 99 -14.56 -1.47 1.70
N TRP A 100 -13.81 -2.43 2.24
CA TRP A 100 -14.40 -3.54 3.00
C TRP A 100 -15.19 -3.05 4.23
N PHE A 101 -14.68 -2.07 4.96
CA PHE A 101 -15.41 -1.48 6.09
C PHE A 101 -16.69 -0.76 5.64
N ALA A 102 -16.64 -0.07 4.50
CA ALA A 102 -17.80 0.59 3.92
C ALA A 102 -18.90 -0.42 3.58
N ASP A 103 -18.53 -1.53 2.95
CA ASP A 103 -19.45 -2.61 2.60
C ASP A 103 -20.01 -3.31 3.85
N TYR A 104 -19.18 -3.49 4.88
CA TYR A 104 -19.58 -4.06 6.16
C TYR A 104 -20.58 -3.16 6.89
N PHE A 105 -20.31 -1.86 6.96
CA PHE A 105 -21.21 -0.85 7.51
C PHE A 105 -22.28 -0.46 6.49
N ASN A 106 -23.01 -1.45 5.98
CA ASN A 106 -24.20 -1.22 5.18
C ASN A 106 -25.28 -0.47 5.98
N THR A 107 -26.31 0.02 5.28
CA THR A 107 -27.40 0.81 5.86
C THR A 107 -28.06 0.16 7.08
N GLU A 108 -28.21 -1.17 7.08
CA GLU A 108 -28.83 -1.90 8.18
C GLU A 108 -27.94 -1.95 9.42
N LYS A 109 -26.63 -2.17 9.23
CA LYS A 109 -25.64 -2.14 10.31
C LYS A 109 -25.48 -0.75 10.88
N GLN A 110 -25.52 0.29 10.04
CA GLN A 110 -25.47 1.67 10.50
C GLN A 110 -26.66 2.00 11.43
N LYS A 111 -27.88 1.62 11.05
CA LYS A 111 -29.09 1.79 11.90
C LYS A 111 -28.97 1.02 13.22
N LEU A 112 -28.47 -0.22 13.17
CA LEU A 112 -28.28 -1.04 14.36
C LEU A 112 -27.31 -0.39 15.35
N VAL A 113 -26.15 0.06 14.87
CA VAL A 113 -25.15 0.74 15.70
C VAL A 113 -25.71 2.02 16.29
N HIS A 114 -26.49 2.79 15.53
CA HIS A 114 -27.16 3.98 16.05
C HIS A 114 -28.09 3.66 17.22
N LYS A 115 -28.96 2.65 17.05
CA LYS A 115 -29.88 2.20 18.10
C LYS A 115 -29.15 1.73 19.35
N LEU A 116 -28.09 0.94 19.19
CA LEU A 116 -27.28 0.46 20.32
C LEU A 116 -26.62 1.62 21.06
N HIS A 117 -26.08 2.59 20.32
CA HIS A 117 -25.45 3.77 20.91
C HIS A 117 -26.43 4.62 21.71
N GLU A 118 -27.65 4.82 21.22
CA GLU A 118 -28.71 5.51 21.98
C GLU A 118 -29.07 4.76 23.27
N GLN A 119 -29.19 3.42 23.20
CA GLN A 119 -29.48 2.60 24.38
C GLN A 119 -28.37 2.69 25.43
N GLU A 120 -27.10 2.69 25.02
CA GLU A 120 -25.97 2.88 25.93
C GLU A 120 -25.99 4.27 26.58
N GLN A 121 -26.29 5.32 25.83
CA GLN A 121 -26.40 6.67 26.38
C GLN A 121 -27.51 6.79 27.42
N ILE A 122 -28.68 6.20 27.15
CA ILE A 122 -29.81 6.16 28.10
C ILE A 122 -29.43 5.36 29.36
N ALA A 123 -28.79 4.21 29.20
CA ALA A 123 -28.34 3.40 30.33
C ALA A 123 -27.31 4.15 31.20
N ALA A 124 -26.37 4.88 30.58
CA ALA A 124 -25.39 5.69 31.28
C ALA A 124 -26.02 6.86 32.03
N GLN A 125 -27.05 7.50 31.46
CA GLN A 125 -27.81 8.56 32.12
C GLN A 125 -28.63 8.05 33.31
N ASN A 126 -29.22 6.86 33.20
CA ASN A 126 -30.00 6.26 34.28
C ASN A 126 -29.13 5.69 35.43
N ALA A 127 -27.83 5.54 35.21
CA ALA A 127 -26.88 5.06 36.21
C ALA A 127 -26.24 6.17 37.06
N LEU A 128 -26.50 7.44 36.71
CA LEU A 128 -26.12 8.64 37.46
C LEU A 128 -27.26 9.09 38.37
#